data_AF-A0A365T359-F1
#
_entry.id   AF-A0A365T359-F1
#
_cell.length_a   1.000
_cell.length_b   1.000
_cell.length_c   1.000
_cell.angle_alpha   90.00
_cell.angle_beta   90.00
_cell.angle_gamma   90.00
#
_symmetry.space_group_name_H-M   'P 1'
#
loop_
_entity.id
_entity.type
_entity.pdbx_description
1 polymer ?
#
loop_
_entity_poly.entity_id
_entity_poly.type
_entity_poly.pdbx_seq_one_letter_code
_entity_poly.pdbx_strand_id
1 'polypeptide(L)'
;MYRYRALWAHQVQFLSAVSGDSVEYFGADMRGVHKGMGSTDDEFDIVSEHLEAALAENGVSDGAREHVLTNVEELRLEIVEVTESSEVGTASL
;
A
#
# COMPACT_ATOMS: atom_id res chain seq x y z
N MET A 1 22.72 -4.69 -6.38
CA MET A 1 21.74 -5.43 -7.21
C MET A 1 20.87 -6.45 -6.44
N TYR A 2 21.17 -6.78 -5.17
CA TYR A 2 20.40 -7.77 -4.39
C TYR A 2 19.05 -7.29 -3.81
N ARG A 3 18.86 -5.98 -3.64
CA ARG A 3 17.65 -5.43 -2.95
C ARG A 3 16.37 -5.50 -3.79
N TYR A 4 16.48 -5.36 -5.12
CA TYR A 4 15.31 -5.40 -6.03
C TYR A 4 14.64 -6.78 -6.10
N ARG A 5 15.42 -7.86 -6.01
CA ARG A 5 14.86 -9.23 -6.03
C ARG A 5 14.12 -9.58 -4.74
N ALA A 6 14.59 -9.08 -3.60
CA ALA A 6 13.92 -9.29 -2.31
C ALA A 6 12.59 -8.54 -2.26
N LEU A 7 12.56 -7.30 -2.76
CA LEU A 7 11.32 -6.52 -2.89
C LEU A 7 10.32 -7.19 -3.83
N TRP A 8 10.79 -7.62 -5.01
CA TRP A 8 9.95 -8.32 -5.98
C TRP A 8 9.37 -9.63 -5.41
N ALA A 9 10.19 -10.43 -4.72
CA ALA A 9 9.72 -11.66 -4.08
C ALA A 9 8.70 -11.39 -2.96
N HIS A 10 8.88 -10.31 -2.20
CA HIS A 10 7.93 -9.90 -1.17
C HIS A 10 6.59 -9.47 -1.78
N GLN A 11 6.62 -8.66 -2.84
CA GLN A 11 5.41 -8.22 -3.53
C GLN A 11 4.66 -9.39 -4.18
N VAL A 12 5.38 -10.34 -4.77
CA VAL A 12 4.78 -11.57 -5.32
C VAL A 12 4.12 -12.41 -4.22
N GLN A 13 4.76 -12.56 -3.06
CA GLN A 13 4.17 -13.26 -1.92
C GLN A 13 2.92 -12.55 -1.39
N PHE A 14 2.95 -11.22 -1.25
CA PHE A 14 1.80 -10.43 -0.83
C PHE A 14 0.61 -10.58 -1.78
N LEU A 15 0.83 -10.38 -3.08
CA LEU A 15 -0.25 -10.50 -4.08
C LEU A 15 -0.79 -11.93 -4.19
N SER A 16 0.07 -12.94 -4.04
CA SER A 16 -0.35 -14.35 -4.03
C SER A 16 -1.19 -14.71 -2.80
N ALA A 17 -0.91 -14.09 -1.65
CA ALA A 17 -1.71 -14.25 -0.45
C ALA A 17 -3.10 -13.63 -0.66
N VAL A 18 -3.16 -12.35 -1.06
CA VAL A 18 -4.43 -11.58 -1.06
C VAL A 18 -5.38 -11.99 -2.22
N SER A 19 -4.88 -12.73 -3.22
CA SER A 19 -5.70 -13.23 -4.34
C SER A 19 -6.43 -14.56 -4.06
N GLY A 20 -6.21 -15.19 -2.90
CA GLY A 20 -6.90 -16.41 -2.47
C GLY A 20 -8.08 -16.12 -1.55
N ASP A 21 -9.16 -16.91 -1.66
CA ASP A 21 -10.45 -16.74 -0.95
C ASP A 21 -10.37 -16.87 0.59
N SER A 22 -9.18 -17.09 1.14
CA SER A 22 -8.95 -17.13 2.59
C SER A 22 -7.45 -17.00 2.86
N VAL A 23 -6.92 -15.78 2.80
CA VAL A 23 -5.59 -15.51 3.35
C VAL A 23 -5.65 -14.23 4.16
N GLU A 24 -5.70 -14.40 5.48
CA GLU A 24 -5.33 -13.33 6.40
C GLU A 24 -3.91 -12.88 6.10
N TYR A 25 -3.75 -11.56 5.96
CA TYR A 25 -2.45 -10.95 5.78
C TYR A 25 -1.64 -11.05 7.09
N PHE A 26 -0.64 -11.93 7.11
CA PHE A 26 0.35 -12.06 8.21
C PHE A 26 1.65 -11.30 7.91
N GLY A 27 1.59 -10.21 7.13
CA GLY A 27 2.78 -9.39 6.85
C GLY A 27 3.37 -8.76 8.11
N ALA A 28 4.62 -8.32 8.01
CA ALA A 28 5.26 -7.54 9.08
C ALA A 28 4.40 -6.31 9.43
N ASP A 29 4.40 -5.89 10.70
CA ASP A 29 3.74 -4.67 11.18
C ASP A 29 3.91 -3.52 10.17
N MET A 30 2.85 -3.19 9.42
CA MET A 30 2.92 -2.24 8.31
C MET A 30 3.33 -0.87 8.81
N ARG A 31 2.87 -0.53 10.02
CA ARG A 31 3.31 0.65 10.76
C ARG A 31 4.82 0.67 10.99
N GLY A 32 5.40 -0.41 11.48
CA GLY A 32 6.83 -0.51 11.74
C GLY A 32 7.69 -0.45 10.48
N VAL A 33 7.21 -1.01 9.36
CA VAL A 33 7.92 -1.00 8.08
C VAL A 33 7.89 0.38 7.40
N HIS A 34 6.77 1.10 7.50
CA HIS A 34 6.59 2.41 6.87
C HIS A 34 6.96 3.59 7.78
N LYS A 35 7.35 3.29 9.03
CA LYS A 35 7.73 4.31 10.00
C LYS A 35 8.90 5.17 9.52
N GLY A 36 8.73 6.49 9.57
CA GLY A 36 9.74 7.49 9.23
C GLY A 36 9.95 7.65 7.73
N MET A 37 9.06 7.11 6.89
CA MET A 37 9.09 7.32 5.45
C MET A 37 8.38 8.60 5.03
N GLY A 38 7.51 9.17 5.88
CA GLY A 38 6.77 10.39 5.57
C GLY A 38 5.72 10.22 4.47
N SER A 39 5.24 8.99 4.25
CA SER A 39 4.27 8.67 3.20
C SER A 39 3.01 9.54 3.34
N THR A 40 2.54 10.10 2.23
CA THR A 40 1.32 10.91 2.17
C THR A 40 0.12 10.11 1.67
N ASP A 41 -1.08 10.66 1.85
CA ASP A 41 -2.30 10.11 1.25
C ASP A 41 -2.24 10.06 -0.29
N ASP A 42 -1.74 11.12 -0.93
CA ASP A 42 -1.59 11.18 -2.40
C ASP A 42 -0.64 10.09 -2.91
N GLU A 43 0.46 9.84 -2.18
CA GLU A 43 1.41 8.79 -2.56
C GLU A 43 0.80 7.39 -2.40
N PHE A 44 -0.01 7.19 -1.37
CA PHE A 44 -0.75 5.94 -1.18
C PHE A 44 -1.75 5.71 -2.33
N ASP A 45 -2.46 6.76 -2.75
CA ASP A 45 -3.42 6.69 -3.86
C ASP A 45 -2.72 6.31 -5.17
N ILE A 46 -1.60 6.97 -5.48
CA ILE A 46 -0.79 6.67 -6.68
C ILE A 46 -0.34 5.20 -6.69
N VAL A 47 0.09 4.66 -5.55
CA VAL A 47 0.51 3.25 -5.44
C VAL A 47 -0.69 2.31 -5.65
N SER A 48 -1.85 2.66 -5.11
CA SER A 48 -3.09 1.89 -5.26
C SER A 48 -3.57 1.86 -6.72
N GLU A 49 -3.49 2.99 -7.43
CA GLU A 49 -3.79 3.08 -8.87
C GLU A 49 -2.83 2.21 -9.70
N HIS A 50 -1.52 2.26 -9.40
CA HIS A 50 -0.54 1.40 -10.08
C HIS A 50 -0.79 -0.08 -9.82
N LEU A 51 -1.22 -0.44 -8.61
CA LEU A 51 -1.61 -1.80 -8.29
C LEU A 51 -2.84 -2.24 -9.10
N GLU A 52 -3.89 -1.41 -9.16
CA GLU A 52 -5.09 -1.69 -9.97
C GLU A 52 -4.71 -1.92 -11.44
N ALA A 53 -3.93 -1.01 -12.01
CA ALA A 53 -3.48 -1.08 -13.40
C ALA A 53 -2.70 -2.38 -13.66
N ALA A 54 -1.76 -2.74 -12.78
CA ALA A 54 -0.99 -3.97 -12.91
C ALA A 54 -1.88 -5.23 -12.84
N LEU A 55 -2.87 -5.26 -11.94
CA LEU A 55 -3.81 -6.37 -11.86
C LEU A 55 -4.66 -6.48 -13.13
N ALA A 56 -5.14 -5.35 -13.65
CA ALA A 56 -5.93 -5.30 -14.88
C ALA A 56 -5.12 -5.78 -16.10
N GLU A 57 -3.87 -5.32 -16.25
CA GLU A 57 -2.96 -5.74 -17.33
C GLU A 57 -2.68 -7.25 -17.30
N ASN A 58 -2.72 -7.88 -16.13
CA ASN A 58 -2.53 -9.32 -15.95
C ASN A 58 -3.83 -10.13 -16.03
N GLY A 59 -4.96 -9.50 -16.39
CA GLY A 59 -6.23 -10.19 -16.64
C GLY A 59 -6.98 -10.63 -15.37
N VAL A 60 -6.68 -10.03 -14.21
CA VAL A 60 -7.44 -10.25 -12.98
C VAL A 60 -8.84 -9.66 -13.14
N SER A 61 -9.88 -10.38 -12.72
CA SER A 61 -11.27 -9.93 -12.84
C SER A 61 -11.56 -8.72 -11.95
N ASP A 62 -12.52 -7.88 -12.37
CA ASP A 62 -12.88 -6.64 -11.66
C ASP A 62 -13.22 -6.90 -10.19
N GLY A 63 -14.02 -7.92 -9.89
CA GLY A 63 -14.37 -8.26 -8.50
C GLY A 63 -13.19 -8.73 -7.66
N ALA A 64 -12.20 -9.41 -8.27
CA ALA A 64 -10.98 -9.78 -7.55
C ALA A 64 -10.06 -8.56 -7.33
N ARG A 65 -10.00 -7.62 -8.28
CA ARG A 65 -9.26 -6.36 -8.11
C ARG A 65 -9.88 -5.51 -7.00
N GLU A 66 -11.20 -5.37 -7.00
CA GLU A 66 -11.94 -4.63 -5.97
C GLU A 66 -11.68 -5.21 -4.57
N HIS A 67 -11.71 -6.54 -4.43
CA HIS A 67 -11.37 -7.20 -3.17
C HIS A 67 -9.94 -6.90 -2.71
N VAL A 68 -8.95 -6.98 -3.62
CA VAL A 68 -7.55 -6.67 -3.29
C VAL A 68 -7.38 -5.20 -2.89
N LEU A 69 -7.97 -4.26 -3.64
CA LEU A 69 -7.87 -2.83 -3.36
C LEU A 69 -8.56 -2.46 -2.04
N THR A 70 -9.68 -3.12 -1.71
CA THR A 70 -10.36 -2.94 -0.42
C THR A 70 -9.44 -3.33 0.74
N ASN A 71 -8.80 -4.50 0.66
CA ASN A 71 -7.86 -4.95 1.69
C ASN A 71 -6.60 -4.07 1.79
N VAL A 72 -6.14 -3.50 0.67
CA VAL A 72 -5.02 -2.55 0.67
C VAL A 72 -5.43 -1.24 1.35
N GLU A 73 -6.62 -0.72 1.04
CA GLU A 73 -7.14 0.52 1.63
C GLU A 73 -7.22 0.46 3.16
N GLU A 74 -7.54 -0.69 3.74
CA GLU A 74 -7.54 -0.89 5.20
C GLU A 74 -6.17 -0.63 5.86
N LEU A 75 -5.08 -0.74 5.10
CA LEU A 75 -3.70 -0.52 5.58
C LEU A 75 -3.29 0.96 5.56
N ARG A 76 -4.09 1.87 4.99
CA ARG A 76 -3.74 3.30 4.84
C ARG A 76 -3.32 3.93 6.16
N LEU A 77 -4.06 3.68 7.24
CA LEU A 77 -3.79 4.25 8.57
C LEU A 77 -2.51 3.73 9.23
N GLU A 78 -1.94 2.65 8.70
CA GLU A 78 -0.66 2.11 9.14
C GLU A 78 0.50 2.62 8.28
N ILE A 79 0.23 3.07 7.06
CA ILE A 79 1.25 3.44 6.07
C ILE A 79 1.44 4.95 5.95
N VAL A 80 0.34 5.73 5.98
CA VAL A 80 0.37 7.19 5.85
C VAL A 80 0.81 7.82 7.17
N GLU A 81 1.83 8.67 7.11
CA GLU A 81 2.36 9.41 8.27
C GLU A 81 2.02 10.90 8.20
N VAL A 82 1.90 11.45 7.00
CA VAL A 82 1.53 12.85 6.78
C VAL A 82 0.08 12.88 6.32
N THR A 83 -0.81 13.14 7.27
CA THR A 83 -2.15 13.60 6.95
C THR A 83 -2.06 15.11 6.75
N GLU A 84 -2.59 15.63 5.65
CA GLU A 84 -2.64 17.06 5.34
C GLU A 84 -3.46 17.82 6.40
N SER A 85 -2.86 18.05 7.56
CA SER A 85 -3.33 18.88 8.66
C SER A 85 -2.16 19.28 9.56
N SER A 86 -1.13 19.90 8.98
CA SER A 86 -0.27 20.80 9.74
C SER A 86 0.26 21.94 8.88
N GLU A 87 -0.63 22.86 8.49
CA GLU A 87 -0.24 24.25 8.31
C GLU A 87 -0.82 25.08 9.47
N VAL A 88 -0.24 24.92 10.67
CA VAL A 88 -0.40 25.90 11.75
C VAL A 88 0.95 26.17 12.40
N GLY A 89 1.50 27.35 12.11
CA GLY A 89 2.62 27.98 12.80
C GLY A 89 3.69 28.48 11.82
N THR A 90 4.02 29.77 11.71
CA THR A 90 3.83 30.90 12.62
C THR A 90 4.02 32.21 11.83
N ALA A 91 3.04 33.11 11.83
CA ALA A 91 3.28 34.53 11.58
C ALA A 91 2.88 35.30 12.82
N SER A 92 3.77 35.28 13.81
CA SER A 92 3.88 36.33 14.80
C SER A 92 5.30 36.87 14.70
N LEU A 93 5.42 38.05 14.09
CA LEU A 93 6.17 39.24 14.53
C LEU A 93 6.01 40.34 13.46
#